data_AF-A0A165E7D6-F1
#
_entry.id   AF-A0A165E7D6-F1
#
_cell.length_a   1.000
_cell.length_b   1.000
_cell.length_c   1.000
_cell.angle_alpha   90.00
_cell.angle_beta   90.00
_cell.angle_gamma   90.00
#
_symmetry.space_group_name_H-M   'P 1'
#
loop_
_entity.id
_entity.type
_entity.pdbx_description
1 polymer ?
#
loop_
_entity_poly.entity_id
_entity_poly.type
_entity_poly.pdbx_seq_one_letter_code
_entity_poly.pdbx_strand_id
1 'polypeptide(L)'
;MDSHVKPAEDVSLRLPTELLWAVMDQFTFRELLAASKVCRRWREAACAHDTFKSDIRYHSYAPLSSRLFFAQLDRSGDGPIRNFQLHLLSEDMARRDFVLLALRTCLYRVVHLTLWLHVKSCIDVFDVLCGTKAPNLASFSLRICRRPARYEVATIIPTGIFGGEAPALRTFRGWGAQLPAQAPPAFAQVKNVTLCSSNHSFTRHSFSNTRNTHTTTTTATHATTTVHYNTASVVTTSFSFGPINLPTWQTHHHHRDNDEGDEMLFYSPYLTSKAFPAALSLTLGGKKVKVVTRSLHAHDPPADFRRVASISLSFSDASAWNELRAVICDESIPRVHISKAPQASMIKFMQRIPATGDLGVQFLRDKQCGDLDFAIADLGTGKTTIIDASDAIFSAKSLLTQVLFRDSLVVRLVEFTLTQSIWAQHGLAQWIPALPMVGRLTFVIDLLEWETKTSPLSVRLDLPALQDFVVATTLEHRCVNARDLMSVIGSCIINPPLALAFWICDGVHVRGEFDPSCVPIVGKLPRFASS
;
A
#
# COMPACT_ATOMS: atom_id res chain seq x y z
N MET A 1 -22.74 -44.30 41.47
CA MET A 1 -22.44 -43.10 42.28
C MET A 1 -22.39 -41.93 41.32
N ASP A 2 -23.55 -41.37 41.00
CA ASP A 2 -23.67 -40.20 40.13
C ASP A 2 -23.38 -38.95 40.96
N SER A 3 -22.19 -38.38 40.78
CA SER A 3 -21.85 -37.09 41.34
C SER A 3 -22.65 -36.02 40.60
N HIS A 4 -23.70 -35.51 41.25
CA HIS A 4 -24.37 -34.28 40.85
C HIS A 4 -23.38 -33.11 40.94
N VAL A 5 -22.62 -32.88 39.87
CA VAL A 5 -21.84 -31.66 39.70
C VAL A 5 -22.84 -30.52 39.49
N LYS A 6 -22.98 -29.65 40.50
CA LYS A 6 -23.74 -28.40 40.34
C LYS A 6 -23.14 -27.62 39.17
N PRO A 7 -23.94 -27.18 38.18
CA PRO A 7 -23.44 -26.34 37.12
C PRO A 7 -22.82 -25.08 37.74
N ALA A 8 -21.60 -24.72 37.32
CA ALA A 8 -20.93 -23.52 37.77
C ALA A 8 -21.83 -22.30 37.53
N GLU A 9 -22.01 -21.46 38.55
CA GLU A 9 -22.78 -20.22 38.43
C GLU A 9 -22.14 -19.32 37.39
N ASP A 10 -22.92 -18.83 36.42
CA ASP A 10 -22.44 -17.89 35.41
C ASP A 10 -22.18 -16.53 36.06
N VAL A 11 -20.93 -16.31 36.49
CA VAL A 11 -20.47 -15.07 37.15
C VAL A 11 -20.72 -13.84 36.26
N SER A 12 -20.86 -14.01 34.94
CA SER A 12 -21.14 -12.89 34.04
C SER A 12 -22.51 -12.26 34.28
N LEU A 13 -23.45 -12.96 34.94
CA LEU A 13 -24.74 -12.39 35.34
C LEU A 13 -24.60 -11.23 36.35
N ARG A 14 -23.48 -11.17 37.08
CA ARG A 14 -23.21 -10.10 38.06
C ARG A 14 -22.64 -8.82 37.45
N LEU A 15 -22.20 -8.86 36.19
CA LEU A 15 -21.68 -7.68 35.51
C LEU A 15 -22.86 -6.83 34.97
N PRO A 16 -22.84 -5.50 35.08
CA PRO A 16 -23.73 -4.63 34.29
C PRO A 16 -23.54 -4.83 32.78
N THR A 17 -24.59 -4.63 31.99
CA THR A 17 -24.55 -4.84 30.52
C THR A 17 -23.62 -3.84 29.84
N GLU A 18 -23.52 -2.64 30.40
CA GLU A 18 -22.68 -1.54 29.94
C GLU A 18 -21.19 -1.92 30.05
N LEU A 19 -20.78 -2.58 31.13
CA LEU A 19 -19.41 -3.09 31.28
C LEU A 19 -19.11 -4.21 30.29
N LEU A 20 -20.09 -5.07 30.03
CA LEU A 20 -19.95 -6.12 29.02
C LEU A 20 -19.77 -5.54 27.61
N TRP A 21 -20.51 -4.48 27.27
CA TRP A 21 -20.35 -3.77 26.00
C TRP A 21 -19.02 -3.04 25.92
N ALA A 22 -18.57 -2.35 26.97
CA ALA A 22 -17.27 -1.69 27.00
C ALA A 22 -16.10 -2.67 26.78
N VAL A 23 -16.22 -3.91 27.27
CA VAL A 23 -15.26 -4.99 26.96
C VAL A 23 -15.33 -5.40 25.49
N MET A 24 -16.54 -5.51 24.93
CA MET A 24 -16.75 -5.89 23.53
C MET A 24 -16.30 -4.81 22.53
N ASP A 25 -16.30 -3.54 22.91
CA ASP A 25 -15.78 -2.43 22.09
C ASP A 25 -14.30 -2.62 21.75
N GLN A 26 -13.55 -3.36 22.57
CA GLN A 26 -12.15 -3.70 22.34
C GLN A 26 -11.96 -4.96 21.47
N PHE A 27 -13.03 -5.68 21.15
CA PHE A 27 -12.94 -6.95 20.42
C PHE A 27 -13.01 -6.74 18.91
N THR A 28 -12.10 -7.40 18.21
CA THR A 28 -12.21 -7.65 16.78
C THR A 28 -13.43 -8.52 16.49
N PHE A 29 -13.88 -8.54 15.22
CA PHE A 29 -14.96 -9.44 14.80
C PHE A 29 -14.72 -10.92 15.18
N ARG A 30 -13.47 -11.39 15.07
CA ARG A 30 -13.11 -12.78 15.42
C ARG A 30 -13.27 -13.03 16.92
N GLU A 31 -12.88 -12.07 17.75
CA GLU A 31 -13.01 -12.14 19.20
C GLU A 31 -14.48 -12.06 19.62
N LEU A 32 -15.30 -11.22 18.97
CA LEU A 32 -16.76 -11.18 19.18
C LEU A 32 -17.41 -12.54 18.89
N LEU A 33 -17.02 -13.20 17.79
CA LEU A 33 -17.52 -14.54 17.48
C LEU A 33 -17.08 -15.57 18.54
N ALA A 34 -15.87 -15.48 19.08
CA ALA A 34 -15.43 -16.34 20.17
C ALA A 34 -16.21 -16.07 21.47
N ALA A 35 -16.36 -14.80 21.84
CA ALA A 35 -17.17 -14.32 22.95
C ALA A 35 -18.62 -14.81 22.89
N SER A 36 -19.23 -14.85 21.69
CA SER A 36 -20.60 -15.33 21.48
C SER A 36 -20.83 -16.80 21.85
N LYS A 37 -19.75 -17.56 22.08
CA LYS A 37 -19.80 -18.97 22.48
C LYS A 37 -19.71 -19.18 23.99
N VAL A 38 -19.38 -18.14 24.77
CA VAL A 38 -19.17 -18.24 26.23
C VAL A 38 -20.48 -18.58 26.95
N CYS A 39 -21.48 -17.70 26.86
CA CYS A 39 -22.81 -17.94 27.42
C CYS A 39 -23.87 -17.20 26.59
N ARG A 40 -25.16 -17.38 26.94
CA ARG A 40 -26.28 -16.75 26.23
C ARG A 40 -26.19 -15.22 26.28
N ARG A 41 -25.84 -14.65 27.44
CA ARG A 41 -25.74 -13.19 27.62
C ARG A 41 -24.63 -12.58 26.75
N TRP A 42 -23.46 -13.22 26.71
CA TRP A 42 -22.36 -12.79 25.84
C TRP A 42 -22.70 -12.93 24.36
N ARG A 43 -23.47 -13.95 23.98
CA ARG A 43 -23.99 -14.08 22.61
C ARG A 43 -24.92 -12.93 22.23
N GLU A 44 -25.88 -12.61 23.09
CA GLU A 44 -26.83 -11.52 22.85
C GLU A 44 -26.11 -10.17 22.75
N ALA A 45 -25.17 -9.89 23.65
CA ALA A 45 -24.35 -8.68 23.60
C ALA A 45 -23.45 -8.64 22.36
N ALA A 46 -22.75 -9.73 22.02
CA ALA A 46 -21.87 -9.77 20.85
C ALA A 46 -22.65 -9.62 19.54
N CYS A 47 -23.84 -10.23 19.42
CA CYS A 47 -24.71 -10.07 18.25
C CYS A 47 -25.40 -8.69 18.19
N ALA A 48 -25.54 -8.00 19.33
CA ALA A 48 -26.07 -6.64 19.40
C ALA A 48 -25.00 -5.58 19.07
N HIS A 49 -23.72 -5.93 19.15
CA HIS A 49 -22.61 -5.02 18.95
C HIS A 49 -22.50 -4.50 17.50
N ASP A 50 -22.09 -3.24 17.35
CA ASP A 50 -22.03 -2.55 16.05
C ASP A 50 -21.10 -3.24 15.05
N THR A 51 -19.94 -3.73 15.49
CA THR A 51 -19.03 -4.49 14.62
C THR A 51 -19.69 -5.73 14.03
N PHE A 52 -20.50 -6.47 14.80
CA PHE A 52 -21.17 -7.67 14.31
C PHE A 52 -22.21 -7.34 13.23
N LYS A 53 -22.96 -6.26 13.44
CA LYS A 53 -24.05 -5.80 12.57
C LYS A 53 -23.57 -5.08 11.31
N SER A 54 -22.45 -4.37 11.40
CA SER A 54 -21.96 -3.49 10.33
C SER A 54 -20.84 -4.08 9.48
N ASP A 55 -20.19 -5.17 9.92
CA ASP A 55 -19.14 -5.88 9.18
C ASP A 55 -19.62 -7.25 8.69
N ILE A 56 -20.39 -7.21 7.60
CA ILE A 56 -21.07 -8.37 7.02
C ILE A 56 -20.15 -9.06 6.04
N ARG A 57 -19.88 -10.36 6.24
CA ARG A 57 -18.93 -11.10 5.41
C ARG A 57 -19.45 -12.46 4.97
N TYR A 58 -19.32 -12.76 3.68
CA TYR A 58 -19.57 -14.06 3.09
C TYR A 58 -18.31 -14.59 2.40
N HIS A 59 -17.64 -15.57 3.01
CA HIS A 59 -16.34 -16.06 2.51
C HIS A 59 -16.39 -17.41 1.78
N SER A 60 -17.41 -18.22 2.07
CA SER A 60 -17.50 -19.58 1.52
C SER A 60 -18.95 -20.04 1.44
N TYR A 61 -19.18 -21.06 0.62
CA TYR A 61 -20.44 -21.78 0.53
C TYR A 61 -20.63 -22.81 1.65
N ALA A 62 -19.82 -22.78 2.71
CA ALA A 62 -20.07 -23.64 3.87
C ALA A 62 -21.41 -23.24 4.54
N PRO A 63 -22.27 -24.19 4.95
CA PRO A 63 -23.56 -23.87 5.58
C PRO A 63 -23.47 -22.90 6.76
N LEU A 64 -22.40 -23.02 7.57
CA LEU A 64 -22.15 -22.11 8.69
C LEU A 64 -21.82 -20.69 8.24
N SER A 65 -21.11 -20.52 7.12
CA SER A 65 -20.81 -19.20 6.54
C SER A 65 -22.08 -18.52 6.05
N SER A 66 -22.98 -19.26 5.39
CA SER A 66 -24.28 -18.75 4.96
C SER A 66 -25.14 -18.35 6.16
N ARG A 67 -25.24 -19.20 7.19
CA ARG A 67 -26.01 -18.90 8.40
C ARG A 67 -25.49 -17.68 9.14
N LEU A 68 -24.18 -17.54 9.28
CA LEU A 68 -23.58 -16.37 9.91
C LEU A 68 -23.86 -15.11 9.10
N PHE A 69 -23.66 -15.15 7.78
CA PHE A 69 -23.94 -14.03 6.88
C PHE A 69 -25.38 -13.51 6.99
N PHE A 70 -26.38 -14.41 6.93
CA PHE A 70 -27.78 -14.00 7.08
C PHE A 70 -28.09 -13.52 8.50
N ALA A 71 -27.53 -14.15 9.54
CA ALA A 71 -27.69 -13.67 10.91
C ALA A 71 -27.11 -12.25 11.12
N GLN A 72 -26.00 -11.91 10.46
CA GLN A 72 -25.45 -10.55 10.49
C GLN A 72 -26.36 -9.55 9.75
N LEU A 73 -26.86 -9.94 8.58
CA LEU A 73 -27.80 -9.12 7.81
C LEU A 73 -29.09 -8.83 8.59
N ASP A 74 -29.71 -9.86 9.16
CA ASP A 74 -30.93 -9.72 9.95
C ASP A 74 -30.71 -8.78 11.15
N ARG A 75 -29.54 -8.87 11.80
CA ARG A 75 -29.18 -8.02 12.95
C ARG A 75 -28.79 -6.60 12.55
N SER A 76 -28.39 -6.37 11.29
CA SER A 76 -28.03 -5.05 10.78
C SER A 76 -29.22 -4.07 10.75
N GLY A 77 -30.45 -4.59 10.77
CA GLY A 77 -31.67 -3.77 10.78
C GLY A 77 -31.73 -2.87 9.55
N ASP A 78 -31.95 -1.57 9.76
CA ASP A 78 -31.90 -0.49 8.75
C ASP A 78 -30.65 0.41 8.85
N GLY A 79 -29.71 0.08 9.76
CA GLY A 79 -28.49 0.87 9.99
C GLY A 79 -27.43 0.76 8.88
N PRO A 80 -26.45 1.67 8.80
CA PRO A 80 -25.41 1.60 7.79
C PRO A 80 -24.56 0.32 7.91
N ILE A 81 -24.29 -0.34 6.77
CA ILE A 81 -23.37 -1.47 6.71
C ILE A 81 -22.00 -0.91 6.35
N ARG A 82 -21.13 -0.78 7.37
CA ARG A 82 -19.79 -0.21 7.21
C ARG A 82 -18.97 -1.02 6.22
N ASN A 83 -18.93 -2.34 6.38
CA ASN A 83 -18.17 -3.25 5.52
C ASN A 83 -19.06 -4.39 5.04
N PHE A 84 -19.18 -4.55 3.72
CA PHE A 84 -19.84 -5.68 3.09
C PHE A 84 -18.82 -6.43 2.21
N GLN A 85 -18.49 -7.66 2.59
CA GLN A 85 -17.51 -8.49 1.91
C GLN A 85 -18.17 -9.74 1.33
N LEU A 86 -17.99 -9.97 0.04
CA LEU A 86 -18.61 -11.07 -0.68
C LEU A 86 -17.61 -11.83 -1.53
N HIS A 87 -17.36 -13.09 -1.19
CA HIS A 87 -16.46 -13.99 -1.91
C HIS A 87 -17.27 -15.08 -2.62
N LEU A 88 -17.36 -14.96 -3.94
CA LEU A 88 -18.03 -15.90 -4.84
C LEU A 88 -16.98 -16.58 -5.72
N LEU A 89 -16.09 -17.36 -5.10
CA LEU A 89 -14.96 -18.00 -5.77
C LEU A 89 -15.25 -19.42 -6.29
N SER A 90 -16.41 -19.98 -5.93
CA SER A 90 -16.85 -21.32 -6.37
C SER A 90 -18.04 -21.22 -7.34
N GLU A 91 -18.17 -22.25 -8.16
CA GLU A 91 -19.21 -22.41 -9.19
C GLU A 91 -20.56 -22.88 -8.62
N ASP A 92 -20.72 -22.99 -7.29
CA ASP A 92 -21.99 -23.36 -6.67
C ASP A 92 -23.07 -22.30 -6.94
N MET A 93 -23.93 -22.59 -7.91
CA MET A 93 -24.99 -21.69 -8.36
C MET A 93 -26.16 -21.61 -7.36
N ALA A 94 -26.46 -22.70 -6.64
CA ALA A 94 -27.73 -22.82 -5.91
C ALA A 94 -27.86 -21.81 -4.75
N ARG A 95 -26.73 -21.44 -4.12
CA ARG A 95 -26.72 -20.45 -3.03
C ARG A 95 -26.40 -19.04 -3.49
N ARG A 96 -26.01 -18.89 -4.76
CA ARG A 96 -25.65 -17.60 -5.35
C ARG A 96 -26.84 -16.65 -5.32
N ASP A 97 -28.02 -17.12 -5.71
CA ASP A 97 -29.22 -16.29 -5.82
C ASP A 97 -29.62 -15.64 -4.49
N PHE A 98 -29.55 -16.38 -3.38
CA PHE A 98 -29.85 -15.83 -2.05
C PHE A 98 -28.86 -14.74 -1.63
N VAL A 99 -27.58 -14.92 -1.94
CA VAL A 99 -26.53 -13.95 -1.60
C VAL A 99 -26.60 -12.72 -2.50
N LEU A 100 -26.93 -12.91 -3.78
CA LEU A 100 -27.18 -11.83 -4.74
C LEU A 100 -28.44 -11.03 -4.39
N LEU A 101 -29.50 -11.70 -3.95
CA LEU A 101 -30.70 -11.04 -3.43
C LEU A 101 -30.35 -10.20 -2.21
N ALA A 102 -29.57 -10.74 -1.26
CA ALA A 102 -29.11 -9.98 -0.10
C ALA A 102 -28.28 -8.75 -0.49
N LEU A 103 -27.35 -8.89 -1.45
CA LEU A 103 -26.58 -7.76 -1.97
C LEU A 103 -27.51 -6.69 -2.57
N ARG A 104 -28.48 -7.10 -3.40
CA ARG A 104 -29.47 -6.20 -4.00
C ARG A 104 -30.26 -5.43 -2.94
N THR A 105 -30.70 -6.11 -1.88
CA THR A 105 -31.57 -5.51 -0.88
C THR A 105 -30.82 -4.61 0.10
N CYS A 106 -29.50 -4.78 0.30
CA CYS A 106 -28.77 -3.99 1.28
C CYS A 106 -27.82 -2.94 0.68
N LEU A 107 -27.57 -2.95 -0.64
CA LEU A 107 -26.54 -2.12 -1.27
C LEU A 107 -26.66 -0.62 -0.96
N TYR A 108 -27.89 -0.11 -0.82
CA TYR A 108 -28.13 1.31 -0.56
C TYR A 108 -27.59 1.79 0.81
N ARG A 109 -27.32 0.87 1.73
CA ARG A 109 -26.74 1.12 3.06
C ARG A 109 -25.26 0.77 3.18
N VAL A 110 -24.67 0.18 2.15
CA VAL A 110 -23.27 -0.25 2.17
C VAL A 110 -22.35 0.94 1.98
N VAL A 111 -21.42 1.13 2.92
CA VAL A 111 -20.40 2.18 2.89
C VAL A 111 -19.11 1.69 2.20
N HIS A 112 -18.68 0.46 2.49
CA HIS A 112 -17.53 -0.19 1.85
C HIS A 112 -17.92 -1.55 1.28
N LEU A 113 -17.80 -1.69 -0.04
CA LEU A 113 -18.12 -2.93 -0.75
C LEU A 113 -16.83 -3.60 -1.24
N THR A 114 -16.63 -4.87 -0.84
CA THR A 114 -15.53 -5.71 -1.32
C THR A 114 -16.06 -6.98 -1.97
N LEU A 115 -15.76 -7.17 -3.25
CA LEU A 115 -16.21 -8.29 -4.05
C LEU A 115 -15.01 -9.11 -4.55
N TRP A 116 -15.01 -10.40 -4.27
CA TRP A 116 -14.02 -11.37 -4.73
C TRP A 116 -14.75 -12.40 -5.56
N LEU A 117 -14.70 -12.25 -6.88
CA LEU A 117 -15.57 -12.94 -7.81
C LEU A 117 -14.78 -13.93 -8.67
N HIS A 118 -15.32 -15.11 -8.88
CA HIS A 118 -14.95 -15.93 -10.03
C HIS A 118 -15.49 -15.24 -11.31
N VAL A 119 -14.80 -15.38 -12.44
CA VAL A 119 -15.24 -14.74 -13.70
C VAL A 119 -16.68 -15.12 -14.08
N LYS A 120 -17.05 -16.39 -13.86
CA LYS A 120 -18.39 -16.93 -14.13
C LYS A 120 -19.49 -16.32 -13.25
N SER A 121 -19.13 -15.66 -12.15
CA SER A 121 -20.07 -14.98 -11.26
C SER A 121 -20.18 -13.49 -11.55
N CYS A 122 -19.32 -12.95 -12.42
CA CYS A 122 -19.30 -11.50 -12.66
C CYS A 122 -20.57 -11.00 -13.34
N ILE A 123 -21.15 -11.77 -14.28
CA ILE A 123 -22.38 -11.38 -14.99
C ILE A 123 -23.52 -11.19 -14.00
N ASP A 124 -23.85 -12.22 -13.22
CA ASP A 124 -24.96 -12.15 -12.25
C ASP A 124 -24.76 -11.05 -11.20
N VAL A 125 -23.52 -10.86 -10.72
CA VAL A 125 -23.19 -9.81 -9.76
C VAL A 125 -23.34 -8.44 -10.41
N PHE A 126 -22.85 -8.26 -11.64
CA PHE A 126 -22.95 -7.01 -12.38
C PHE A 126 -24.39 -6.64 -12.71
N ASP A 127 -25.25 -7.60 -13.02
CA ASP A 127 -26.68 -7.37 -13.21
C ASP A 127 -27.33 -6.83 -11.92
N VAL A 128 -26.97 -7.39 -10.76
CA VAL A 128 -27.42 -6.87 -9.46
C VAL A 128 -26.89 -5.45 -9.21
N LEU A 129 -25.60 -5.21 -9.44
CA LEU A 129 -25.01 -3.89 -9.22
C LEU A 129 -25.56 -2.84 -10.17
N CYS A 130 -25.87 -3.18 -11.42
CA CYS A 130 -26.46 -2.24 -12.39
C CYS A 130 -27.90 -1.89 -12.05
N GLY A 131 -28.67 -2.86 -11.53
CA GLY A 131 -30.06 -2.64 -11.15
C GLY A 131 -30.27 -1.90 -9.82
N THR A 132 -29.20 -1.60 -9.07
CA THR A 132 -29.31 -1.13 -7.67
C THR A 132 -28.46 0.11 -7.42
N LYS A 133 -29.05 1.15 -6.83
CA LYS A 133 -28.34 2.38 -6.44
C LYS A 133 -27.46 2.17 -5.20
N ALA A 134 -26.36 2.91 -5.11
CA ALA A 134 -25.43 2.83 -3.98
C ALA A 134 -25.10 4.22 -3.40
N PRO A 135 -26.10 4.97 -2.86
CA PRO A 135 -25.94 6.36 -2.43
C PRO A 135 -24.84 6.57 -1.37
N ASN A 136 -24.68 5.61 -0.45
CA ASN A 136 -23.75 5.71 0.67
C ASN A 136 -22.37 5.08 0.40
N LEU A 137 -22.16 4.50 -0.77
CA LEU A 137 -20.96 3.73 -1.08
C LEU A 137 -19.76 4.66 -1.21
N ALA A 138 -18.86 4.64 -0.23
CA ALA A 138 -17.65 5.47 -0.19
C ALA A 138 -16.43 4.77 -0.80
N SER A 139 -16.36 3.43 -0.70
CA SER A 139 -15.27 2.63 -1.26
C SER A 139 -15.77 1.36 -1.94
N PHE A 140 -15.25 1.09 -3.13
CA PHE A 140 -15.54 -0.11 -3.90
C PHE A 140 -14.25 -0.85 -4.27
N SER A 141 -14.17 -2.12 -3.90
CA SER A 141 -13.05 -3.01 -4.16
C SER A 141 -13.54 -4.25 -4.92
N LEU A 142 -13.10 -4.42 -6.16
CA LEU A 142 -13.49 -5.52 -7.04
C LEU A 142 -12.27 -6.34 -7.43
N ARG A 143 -12.27 -7.62 -7.05
CA ARG A 143 -11.25 -8.59 -7.43
C ARG A 143 -11.88 -9.72 -8.24
N ILE A 144 -11.45 -9.86 -9.49
CA ILE A 144 -11.88 -10.93 -10.38
C ILE A 144 -10.78 -12.00 -10.39
N CYS A 145 -11.08 -13.14 -9.79
CA CYS A 145 -10.23 -14.31 -9.76
C CYS A 145 -10.53 -15.17 -10.99
N ARG A 146 -9.48 -15.52 -11.74
CA ARG A 146 -9.55 -16.47 -12.86
C ARG A 146 -8.89 -17.77 -12.44
N ARG A 147 -9.48 -18.90 -12.81
CA ARG A 147 -8.72 -20.15 -12.84
C ARG A 147 -7.78 -20.10 -14.05
N PRO A 148 -6.62 -20.77 -14.03
CA PRO A 148 -5.65 -20.77 -15.12
C PRO A 148 -6.13 -21.48 -16.41
N ALA A 149 -7.44 -21.63 -16.61
CA ALA A 149 -7.99 -22.16 -17.83
C ALA A 149 -7.78 -21.15 -18.97
N ARG A 150 -7.32 -21.66 -20.11
CA ARG A 150 -6.92 -20.86 -21.26
C ARG A 150 -8.14 -20.14 -21.82
N TYR A 151 -8.00 -18.84 -22.09
CA TYR A 151 -8.91 -18.02 -22.90
C TYR A 151 -10.18 -17.45 -22.25
N GLU A 152 -10.14 -17.02 -20.98
CA GLU A 152 -11.27 -16.24 -20.44
C GLU A 152 -11.16 -14.74 -20.77
N VAL A 153 -12.19 -14.24 -21.45
CA VAL A 153 -12.39 -12.84 -21.85
C VAL A 153 -12.32 -11.95 -20.60
N ALA A 154 -11.58 -10.85 -20.70
CA ALA A 154 -11.49 -9.91 -19.61
C ALA A 154 -12.86 -9.29 -19.32
N THR A 155 -13.24 -9.29 -18.04
CA THR A 155 -14.54 -8.78 -17.63
C THR A 155 -14.51 -7.25 -17.60
N ILE A 156 -15.32 -6.63 -18.45
CA ILE A 156 -15.49 -5.19 -18.52
C ILE A 156 -16.52 -4.77 -17.49
N ILE A 157 -16.21 -3.76 -16.68
CA ILE A 157 -17.15 -3.16 -15.74
C ILE A 157 -18.28 -2.47 -16.52
N PRO A 158 -19.56 -2.75 -16.23
CA PRO A 158 -20.66 -2.12 -16.93
C PRO A 158 -20.71 -0.61 -16.67
N THR A 159 -21.11 0.15 -17.68
CA THR A 159 -21.28 1.62 -17.57
C THR A 159 -22.41 2.01 -16.61
N GLY A 160 -23.43 1.16 -16.47
CA GLY A 160 -24.57 1.36 -15.57
C GLY A 160 -24.35 0.89 -14.12
N ILE A 161 -23.11 0.59 -13.70
CA ILE A 161 -22.84 0.10 -12.35
C ILE A 161 -23.39 1.05 -11.28
N PHE A 162 -23.98 0.48 -10.22
CA PHE A 162 -24.67 1.20 -9.15
C PHE A 162 -25.89 2.01 -9.62
N GLY A 163 -26.55 1.58 -10.69
CA GLY A 163 -27.60 2.36 -11.35
C GLY A 163 -27.12 3.72 -11.85
N GLY A 164 -25.82 3.89 -12.06
CA GLY A 164 -25.18 5.16 -12.37
C GLY A 164 -25.05 6.13 -11.18
N GLU A 165 -25.47 5.75 -9.97
CA GLU A 165 -25.54 6.64 -8.80
C GLU A 165 -24.73 6.10 -7.61
N ALA A 166 -23.53 6.67 -7.42
CA ALA A 166 -22.71 6.48 -6.23
C ALA A 166 -22.03 7.80 -5.81
N PRO A 167 -22.80 8.82 -5.39
CA PRO A 167 -22.30 10.18 -5.13
C PRO A 167 -21.27 10.25 -3.99
N ALA A 168 -21.29 9.30 -3.06
CA ALA A 168 -20.32 9.19 -1.97
C ALA A 168 -19.02 8.48 -2.39
N LEU A 169 -18.94 7.87 -3.57
CA LEU A 169 -17.81 7.03 -3.95
C LEU A 169 -16.55 7.87 -4.15
N ARG A 170 -15.49 7.56 -3.38
CA ARG A 170 -14.19 8.26 -3.44
C ARG A 170 -13.04 7.33 -3.78
N THR A 171 -13.17 6.04 -3.51
CA THR A 171 -12.09 5.08 -3.67
C THR A 171 -12.56 3.89 -4.50
N PHE A 172 -11.88 3.63 -5.61
CA PHE A 172 -12.07 2.44 -6.43
C PHE A 172 -10.79 1.61 -6.49
N ARG A 173 -10.92 0.31 -6.27
CA ARG A 173 -9.83 -0.66 -6.41
C ARG A 173 -10.28 -1.82 -7.29
N GLY A 174 -9.59 -2.06 -8.40
CA GLY A 174 -9.91 -3.10 -9.37
C GLY A 174 -8.74 -4.04 -9.61
N TRP A 175 -8.95 -5.35 -9.43
CA TRP A 175 -7.99 -6.40 -9.78
C TRP A 175 -8.59 -7.31 -10.84
N GLY A 176 -7.95 -7.40 -12.01
CA GLY A 176 -8.40 -8.27 -13.11
C GLY A 176 -9.65 -7.82 -13.86
N ALA A 177 -10.17 -6.62 -13.55
CA ALA A 177 -11.30 -5.98 -14.20
C ALA A 177 -10.84 -4.94 -15.24
N GLN A 178 -11.56 -4.82 -16.35
CA GLN A 178 -11.34 -3.80 -17.37
C GLN A 178 -12.33 -2.65 -17.23
N LEU A 179 -11.87 -1.43 -17.51
CA LEU A 179 -12.73 -0.26 -17.57
C LEU A 179 -13.41 -0.17 -18.94
N PRO A 180 -14.69 0.21 -19.00
CA PRO A 180 -15.40 0.45 -20.25
C PRO A 180 -14.85 1.68 -20.99
N ALA A 181 -15.12 1.77 -22.30
CA ALA A 181 -14.72 2.90 -23.13
C ALA A 181 -15.43 4.22 -22.76
N GLN A 182 -16.61 4.12 -22.13
CA GLN A 182 -17.35 5.22 -21.56
C GLN A 182 -17.29 5.13 -20.05
N ALA A 183 -16.93 6.22 -19.39
CA ALA A 183 -16.89 6.32 -17.94
C ALA A 183 -18.23 5.94 -17.30
N PRO A 184 -18.24 5.04 -16.30
CA PRO A 184 -19.43 4.85 -15.49
C PRO A 184 -19.76 6.15 -14.72
N PRO A 185 -20.98 6.72 -14.82
CA PRO A 185 -21.34 7.94 -14.11
C PRO A 185 -21.13 7.86 -12.59
N ALA A 186 -21.32 6.67 -12.02
CA ALA A 186 -21.07 6.39 -10.60
C ALA A 186 -19.61 6.65 -10.17
N PHE A 187 -18.65 6.69 -11.09
CA PHE A 187 -17.23 6.90 -10.80
C PHE A 187 -16.79 8.36 -10.91
N ALA A 188 -17.69 9.29 -11.24
CA ALA A 188 -17.38 10.69 -11.47
C ALA A 188 -16.67 11.38 -10.28
N GLN A 189 -16.91 10.92 -9.05
CA GLN A 189 -16.34 11.51 -7.82
C GLN A 189 -15.18 10.70 -7.22
N VAL A 190 -14.71 9.65 -7.91
CA VAL A 190 -13.60 8.81 -7.44
C VAL A 190 -12.29 9.60 -7.49
N LYS A 191 -11.61 9.70 -6.34
CA LYS A 191 -10.34 10.40 -6.16
C LYS A 191 -9.14 9.46 -6.12
N ASN A 192 -9.35 8.27 -5.55
CA ASN A 192 -8.31 7.26 -5.35
C ASN A 192 -8.60 6.04 -6.23
N VAL A 193 -7.70 5.75 -7.16
CA VAL A 193 -7.85 4.64 -8.10
C VAL A 193 -6.68 3.69 -7.95
N THR A 194 -6.98 2.42 -7.70
CA THR A 194 -5.99 1.33 -7.71
C THR A 194 -6.38 0.33 -8.79
N LEU A 195 -5.52 0.14 -9.79
CA LEU A 195 -5.72 -0.87 -10.84
C LEU A 195 -4.57 -1.86 -10.81
N CYS A 196 -4.92 -3.14 -10.71
CA CYS A 196 -3.93 -4.20 -10.68
C CYS A 196 -4.28 -5.33 -11.65
N SER A 197 -3.26 -5.92 -12.27
CA SER A 197 -3.42 -7.20 -12.96
C SER A 197 -3.44 -8.33 -11.93
N SER A 198 -4.39 -9.25 -12.04
CA SER A 198 -4.38 -10.51 -11.29
C SER A 198 -3.37 -11.48 -11.93
N ASN A 199 -2.67 -12.27 -11.10
CA ASN A 199 -1.55 -13.14 -11.45
C ASN A 199 -1.82 -14.31 -12.44
N HIS A 200 -2.76 -14.24 -13.38
CA HIS A 200 -2.98 -15.30 -14.36
C HIS A 200 -3.33 -14.73 -15.75
N SER A 201 -2.36 -14.95 -16.66
CA SER A 201 -2.30 -14.80 -18.11
C SER A 201 -3.41 -14.04 -18.87
N PHE A 202 -2.97 -13.07 -19.66
CA PHE A 202 -3.75 -12.46 -20.75
C PHE A 202 -2.93 -12.56 -22.03
N THR A 203 -3.43 -13.26 -23.04
CA THR A 203 -2.89 -13.19 -24.40
C THR A 203 -3.76 -12.30 -25.29
N ARG A 204 -3.05 -11.68 -26.22
CA ARG A 204 -3.35 -10.48 -26.99
C ARG A 204 -4.37 -10.75 -28.10
N HIS A 205 -5.67 -10.59 -27.84
CA HIS A 205 -6.67 -10.44 -28.90
C HIS A 205 -7.67 -9.32 -28.61
N SER A 206 -7.17 -8.10 -28.77
CA SER A 206 -7.96 -6.99 -29.32
C SER A 206 -6.94 -6.13 -30.08
N PHE A 207 -7.17 -6.01 -31.38
CA PHE A 207 -6.38 -5.31 -32.40
C PHE A 207 -5.27 -6.11 -33.14
N SER A 208 -5.62 -6.44 -34.39
CA SER A 208 -4.87 -6.72 -35.63
C SER A 208 -4.25 -8.11 -35.92
N ASN A 209 -4.72 -8.65 -37.05
CA ASN A 209 -4.12 -9.56 -38.03
C ASN A 209 -2.57 -9.79 -38.00
N THR A 210 -2.21 -11.01 -38.44
CA THR A 210 -0.94 -11.49 -39.04
C THR A 210 0.27 -11.94 -38.16
N ARG A 211 0.45 -13.29 -38.16
CA ARG A 211 1.61 -14.17 -38.47
C ARG A 211 3.04 -13.98 -37.89
N ASN A 212 3.53 -15.10 -37.32
CA ASN A 212 4.89 -15.71 -37.31
C ASN A 212 5.78 -15.68 -36.03
N THR A 213 5.79 -16.82 -35.33
CA THR A 213 6.90 -17.70 -34.80
C THR A 213 8.27 -17.17 -34.35
N HIS A 214 8.70 -17.50 -33.10
CA HIS A 214 9.65 -18.57 -32.66
C HIS A 214 10.44 -18.26 -31.35
N THR A 215 10.95 -19.34 -30.72
CA THR A 215 11.18 -19.66 -29.28
C THR A 215 12.61 -19.40 -28.73
N THR A 216 12.83 -19.16 -27.42
CA THR A 216 13.88 -19.81 -26.55
C THR A 216 13.91 -19.44 -25.03
N THR A 217 14.06 -20.49 -24.19
CA THR A 217 14.59 -20.83 -22.81
C THR A 217 15.18 -19.72 -21.87
N THR A 218 15.19 -19.70 -20.50
CA THR A 218 15.36 -20.72 -19.42
C THR A 218 15.19 -20.13 -17.97
N THR A 219 14.69 -20.95 -17.01
CA THR A 219 14.94 -21.11 -15.53
C THR A 219 14.67 -20.05 -14.42
N ALA A 220 13.64 -20.38 -13.60
CA ALA A 220 13.37 -20.38 -12.14
C ALA A 220 14.44 -19.91 -11.09
N THR A 221 14.17 -19.51 -9.83
CA THR A 221 13.28 -20.08 -8.75
C THR A 221 13.20 -19.15 -7.50
N HIS A 222 12.03 -19.14 -6.80
CA HIS A 222 11.67 -19.11 -5.33
C HIS A 222 12.62 -18.53 -4.24
N ALA A 223 12.22 -18.02 -3.07
CA ALA A 223 10.96 -17.81 -2.33
C ALA A 223 11.21 -16.89 -1.09
N THR A 224 10.11 -16.48 -0.46
CA THR A 224 9.85 -15.43 0.56
C THR A 224 10.04 -15.86 2.03
N THR A 225 10.18 -14.92 2.99
CA THR A 225 9.54 -14.92 4.35
C THR A 225 9.59 -13.51 5.01
N THR A 226 8.60 -13.15 5.84
CA THR A 226 8.25 -11.80 6.37
C THR A 226 7.83 -11.85 7.87
N VAL A 227 8.00 -10.76 8.66
CA VAL A 227 7.29 -10.40 9.94
C VAL A 227 7.20 -8.84 10.14
N HIS A 228 6.32 -8.33 11.04
CA HIS A 228 5.42 -7.14 10.99
C HIS A 228 5.64 -5.85 11.89
N TYR A 229 4.86 -4.78 11.55
CA TYR A 229 4.21 -3.63 12.32
C TYR A 229 4.99 -2.28 12.50
N ASN A 230 4.43 -1.04 12.72
CA ASN A 230 3.25 -0.18 12.36
C ASN A 230 3.46 1.26 12.98
N THR A 231 3.07 2.38 12.33
CA THR A 231 2.21 3.54 12.80
C THR A 231 2.39 4.93 12.09
N ALA A 232 1.21 5.53 11.74
CA ALA A 232 0.70 6.93 11.55
C ALA A 232 1.54 8.04 10.85
N SER A 233 1.06 8.94 9.95
CA SER A 233 -0.29 9.41 9.57
C SER A 233 -0.35 10.02 8.12
N VAL A 234 -1.03 9.33 7.19
CA VAL A 234 -2.05 9.79 6.22
C VAL A 234 -2.79 8.51 5.83
N VAL A 235 -4.10 8.48 6.06
CA VAL A 235 -4.91 7.25 6.08
C VAL A 235 -5.21 6.77 4.67
N THR A 236 -4.67 5.61 4.31
CA THR A 236 -5.33 4.65 3.42
C THR A 236 -5.02 3.24 3.92
N THR A 237 -5.96 2.64 4.64
CA THR A 237 -5.85 1.29 5.21
C THR A 237 -6.31 0.24 4.21
N SER A 238 -5.67 -0.93 4.21
CA SER A 238 -6.22 -2.18 3.66
C SER A 238 -5.62 -3.40 4.35
N PHE A 239 -6.47 -4.35 4.72
CA PHE A 239 -6.13 -5.60 5.41
C PHE A 239 -6.12 -6.80 4.44
N SER A 240 -5.34 -7.85 4.72
CA SER A 240 -5.77 -9.25 4.46
C SER A 240 -4.99 -10.28 5.28
N PHE A 241 -5.62 -11.45 5.45
CA PHE A 241 -5.42 -12.47 6.48
C PHE A 241 -4.45 -13.62 6.11
N GLY A 242 -3.88 -14.26 7.15
CA GLY A 242 -3.02 -15.44 7.09
C GLY A 242 -3.74 -16.79 6.82
N PRO A 243 -2.98 -17.90 6.76
CA PRO A 243 -3.40 -19.16 6.15
C PRO A 243 -4.21 -20.08 7.06
N ILE A 244 -5.10 -20.85 6.46
CA ILE A 244 -5.76 -22.03 7.04
C ILE A 244 -4.97 -23.25 6.55
N ASN A 245 -4.40 -24.02 7.49
CA ASN A 245 -3.97 -25.39 7.24
C ASN A 245 -5.19 -26.32 7.18
N LEU A 246 -5.22 -27.26 6.22
CA LEU A 246 -5.75 -28.64 6.28
C LEU A 246 -5.86 -29.26 4.86
N PRO A 247 -5.96 -30.60 4.73
CA PRO A 247 -4.89 -31.54 4.43
C PRO A 247 -4.73 -31.89 2.94
N THR A 248 -3.57 -32.46 2.64
CA THR A 248 -3.13 -33.09 1.39
C THR A 248 -4.17 -34.00 0.75
N TRP A 249 -4.53 -33.69 -0.49
CA TRP A 249 -4.99 -34.67 -1.48
C TRP A 249 -4.15 -34.47 -2.75
N GLN A 250 -3.26 -35.44 -2.99
CA GLN A 250 -2.54 -35.60 -4.24
C GLN A 250 -3.48 -36.18 -5.29
N THR A 251 -3.58 -35.52 -6.44
CA THR A 251 -3.91 -36.18 -7.70
C THR A 251 -3.00 -35.65 -8.78
N HIS A 252 -2.12 -36.54 -9.27
CA HIS A 252 -1.29 -36.33 -10.43
C HIS A 252 -2.16 -36.23 -11.68
N HIS A 253 -2.13 -35.09 -12.35
CA HIS A 253 -2.41 -35.04 -13.78
C HIS A 253 -1.33 -34.20 -14.46
N HIS A 254 -0.47 -34.91 -15.21
CA HIS A 254 0.41 -34.33 -16.20
C HIS A 254 -0.43 -33.74 -17.33
N HIS A 255 -0.43 -32.42 -17.48
CA HIS A 255 -0.60 -31.80 -18.80
C HIS A 255 0.33 -30.60 -18.92
N ARG A 256 1.13 -30.68 -19.99
CA ARG A 256 2.30 -29.88 -20.32
C ARG A 256 1.88 -28.90 -21.39
N ASP A 257 1.89 -27.61 -21.08
CA ASP A 257 1.69 -26.53 -22.04
C ASP A 257 2.40 -25.28 -21.54
N ASN A 258 3.51 -24.97 -22.21
CA ASN A 258 4.37 -23.81 -21.96
C ASN A 258 3.92 -22.61 -22.80
N ASP A 259 2.67 -22.19 -22.64
CA ASP A 259 2.28 -20.81 -22.98
C ASP A 259 2.24 -20.04 -21.66
N GLU A 260 3.42 -19.60 -21.20
CA GLU A 260 3.51 -18.52 -20.20
C GLU A 260 3.01 -17.24 -20.87
N GLY A 261 1.68 -17.12 -20.97
CA GLY A 261 1.02 -15.90 -21.38
C GLY A 261 1.36 -14.81 -20.39
N ASP A 262 2.42 -14.07 -20.72
CA ASP A 262 2.96 -12.96 -19.95
C ASP A 262 1.84 -11.99 -19.51
N GLU A 263 1.57 -11.97 -18.20
CA GLU A 263 0.51 -11.19 -17.57
C GLU A 263 0.68 -9.70 -17.83
N MET A 264 -0.24 -9.11 -18.59
CA MET A 264 -0.12 -7.72 -19.04
C MET A 264 -1.34 -6.89 -18.59
N LEU A 265 -1.12 -5.93 -17.71
CA LEU A 265 -2.10 -4.88 -17.39
C LEU A 265 -2.17 -3.92 -18.58
N PHE A 266 -3.29 -3.89 -19.30
CA PHE A 266 -3.52 -2.87 -20.32
C PHE A 266 -4.02 -1.60 -19.65
N TYR A 267 -3.14 -0.63 -19.51
CA TYR A 267 -3.46 0.68 -18.96
C TYR A 267 -3.68 1.66 -20.10
N SER A 268 -4.71 2.49 -20.05
CA SER A 268 -4.88 3.60 -20.99
C SER A 268 -5.09 4.88 -20.18
N PRO A 269 -4.18 5.87 -20.25
CA PRO A 269 -4.35 7.15 -19.58
C PRO A 269 -5.65 7.84 -20.02
N TYR A 270 -5.99 7.73 -21.31
CA TYR A 270 -7.22 8.27 -21.86
C TYR A 270 -8.47 7.63 -21.26
N LEU A 271 -8.54 6.29 -21.23
CA LEU A 271 -9.69 5.62 -20.60
C LEU A 271 -9.78 5.88 -19.10
N THR A 272 -8.64 5.96 -18.43
CA THR A 272 -8.58 6.17 -16.97
C THR A 272 -9.02 7.58 -16.60
N SER A 273 -8.49 8.61 -17.27
CA SER A 273 -8.92 10.00 -17.06
C SER A 273 -10.39 10.20 -17.38
N LYS A 274 -10.88 9.61 -18.48
CA LYS A 274 -12.30 9.63 -18.82
C LYS A 274 -13.14 8.95 -17.74
N ALA A 275 -12.75 7.76 -17.29
CA ALA A 275 -13.43 6.99 -16.25
C ALA A 275 -13.41 7.66 -14.87
N PHE A 276 -12.33 8.38 -14.56
CA PHE A 276 -12.08 8.98 -13.26
C PHE A 276 -11.60 10.45 -13.41
N PRO A 277 -12.48 11.37 -13.83
CA PRO A 277 -12.11 12.76 -14.09
C PRO A 277 -11.69 13.54 -12.83
N ALA A 278 -11.99 12.98 -11.64
CA ALA A 278 -11.62 13.55 -10.34
C ALA A 278 -10.43 12.84 -9.67
N ALA A 279 -9.74 11.92 -10.37
CA ALA A 279 -8.63 11.18 -9.80
C ALA A 279 -7.49 12.11 -9.40
N LEU A 280 -7.08 12.03 -8.12
CA LEU A 280 -5.93 12.74 -7.57
C LEU A 280 -4.75 11.80 -7.32
N SER A 281 -5.05 10.52 -7.07
CA SER A 281 -4.05 9.48 -6.87
C SER A 281 -4.35 8.27 -7.73
N LEU A 282 -3.34 7.82 -8.47
CA LEU A 282 -3.40 6.65 -9.33
C LEU A 282 -2.33 5.64 -8.91
N THR A 283 -2.75 4.42 -8.57
CA THR A 283 -1.84 3.30 -8.32
C THR A 283 -1.99 2.25 -9.40
N LEU A 284 -0.90 1.94 -10.10
CA LEU A 284 -0.81 0.88 -11.11
C LEU A 284 0.13 -0.22 -10.62
N GLY A 285 -0.35 -1.46 -10.56
CA GLY A 285 0.43 -2.59 -10.08
C GLY A 285 0.29 -3.84 -10.95
N GLY A 286 1.39 -4.52 -11.26
CA GLY A 286 1.37 -5.80 -11.97
C GLY A 286 2.75 -6.20 -12.51
N LYS A 287 2.95 -7.47 -12.87
CA LYS A 287 4.25 -7.94 -13.39
C LYS A 287 4.65 -7.22 -14.68
N LYS A 288 3.71 -7.09 -15.61
CA LYS A 288 3.85 -6.27 -16.83
C LYS A 288 2.69 -5.30 -16.93
N VAL A 289 2.99 -4.07 -17.28
CA VAL A 289 2.00 -3.05 -17.61
C VAL A 289 2.27 -2.63 -19.04
N LYS A 290 1.24 -2.61 -19.88
CA LYS A 290 1.30 -2.07 -21.23
C LYS A 290 0.36 -0.89 -21.32
N VAL A 291 0.92 0.28 -21.59
CA VAL A 291 0.20 1.52 -21.82
C VAL A 291 -0.27 1.52 -23.27
N VAL A 292 -1.58 1.42 -23.46
CA VAL A 292 -2.21 1.55 -24.78
C VAL A 292 -2.50 3.03 -25.02
N THR A 293 -1.61 3.67 -25.76
CA THR A 293 -1.72 5.07 -26.20
C THR A 293 -2.37 5.24 -27.57
N ARG A 294 -3.03 4.19 -28.11
CA ARG A 294 -3.67 4.18 -29.45
C ARG A 294 -4.91 5.08 -29.56
N SER A 295 -4.81 6.32 -29.11
CA SER A 295 -5.60 7.40 -29.67
C SER A 295 -5.02 7.73 -31.04
N LEU A 296 -5.87 7.76 -32.07
CA LEU A 296 -5.57 8.30 -33.41
C LEU A 296 -5.33 9.82 -33.37
N HIS A 297 -5.50 10.46 -32.21
CA HIS A 297 -5.27 11.88 -31.98
C HIS A 297 -4.16 12.07 -30.94
N ALA A 298 -3.08 12.71 -31.38
CA ALA A 298 -1.98 13.37 -30.67
C ALA A 298 -1.47 12.78 -29.34
N HIS A 299 -0.14 12.81 -29.18
CA HIS A 299 0.62 12.30 -28.03
C HIS A 299 0.33 12.95 -26.68
N ASP A 300 -0.61 13.90 -26.61
CA ASP A 300 -0.87 14.65 -25.39
C ASP A 300 -1.84 13.88 -24.49
N PRO A 301 -1.47 13.64 -23.21
CA PRO A 301 -2.42 13.12 -22.25
C PRO A 301 -3.61 14.10 -22.12
N PRO A 302 -4.83 13.59 -21.88
CA PRO A 302 -5.99 14.46 -21.72
C PRO A 302 -5.78 15.46 -20.58
N ALA A 303 -6.29 16.68 -20.75
CA ALA A 303 -6.06 17.80 -19.83
C ALA A 303 -6.38 17.48 -18.36
N ASP A 304 -7.34 16.59 -18.10
CA ASP A 304 -7.71 16.16 -16.73
C ASP A 304 -6.60 15.37 -16.03
N PHE A 305 -5.67 14.75 -16.77
CA PHE A 305 -4.54 14.01 -16.21
C PHE A 305 -3.56 14.94 -15.47
N ARG A 306 -3.54 16.25 -15.78
CA ARG A 306 -2.78 17.29 -15.07
C ARG A 306 -3.17 17.43 -13.60
N ARG A 307 -4.36 16.94 -13.20
CA ARG A 307 -4.87 17.02 -11.82
C ARG A 307 -4.32 15.90 -10.93
N VAL A 308 -3.69 14.89 -11.51
CA VAL A 308 -3.13 13.76 -10.76
C VAL A 308 -1.95 14.27 -9.94
N ALA A 309 -2.15 14.34 -8.62
CA ALA A 309 -1.14 14.81 -7.68
C ALA A 309 -0.12 13.72 -7.34
N SER A 310 -0.53 12.45 -7.41
CA SER A 310 0.36 11.32 -7.16
C SER A 310 0.12 10.12 -8.08
N ILE A 311 1.20 9.53 -8.56
CA ILE A 311 1.19 8.23 -9.25
C ILE A 311 2.07 7.26 -8.49
N SER A 312 1.55 6.08 -8.17
CA SER A 312 2.32 4.96 -7.64
C SER A 312 2.37 3.83 -8.67
N LEU A 313 3.57 3.36 -8.98
CA LEU A 313 3.84 2.38 -10.01
C LEU A 313 4.55 1.19 -9.39
N SER A 314 4.02 -0.02 -9.57
CA SER A 314 4.65 -1.25 -9.09
C SER A 314 4.73 -2.26 -10.22
N PHE A 315 5.88 -2.38 -10.89
CA PHE A 315 6.06 -3.35 -11.98
C PHE A 315 7.46 -3.92 -12.07
N SER A 316 7.56 -5.18 -12.47
CA SER A 316 8.81 -5.92 -12.62
C SER A 316 9.35 -5.95 -14.06
N ASP A 317 8.65 -5.35 -15.03
CA ASP A 317 9.04 -5.36 -16.46
C ASP A 317 9.51 -3.97 -16.92
N ALA A 318 10.62 -3.94 -17.68
CA ALA A 318 11.24 -2.72 -18.19
C ALA A 318 10.45 -2.07 -19.35
N SER A 319 9.59 -2.83 -20.03
CA SER A 319 8.76 -2.34 -21.13
C SER A 319 7.69 -1.37 -20.66
N ALA A 320 7.02 -1.68 -19.54
CA ALA A 320 6.04 -0.83 -18.86
C ALA A 320 6.56 0.58 -18.60
N TRP A 321 7.83 0.65 -18.20
CA TRP A 321 8.51 1.90 -17.91
C TRP A 321 8.58 2.81 -19.14
N ASN A 322 9.03 2.30 -20.29
CA ASN A 322 9.24 3.13 -21.48
C ASN A 322 7.95 3.78 -21.98
N GLU A 323 6.82 3.10 -21.80
CA GLU A 323 5.52 3.59 -22.23
C GLU A 323 4.91 4.59 -21.21
N LEU A 324 5.08 4.35 -19.90
CA LEU A 324 4.66 5.31 -18.86
C LEU A 324 5.57 6.56 -18.81
N ARG A 325 6.83 6.42 -19.23
CA ARG A 325 7.83 7.50 -19.26
C ARG A 325 7.36 8.72 -20.05
N ALA A 326 6.74 8.52 -21.21
CA ALA A 326 6.24 9.64 -22.02
C ALA A 326 5.14 10.41 -21.27
N VAL A 327 4.25 9.68 -20.60
CA VAL A 327 3.11 10.27 -19.87
C VAL A 327 3.55 10.99 -18.59
N ILE A 328 4.56 10.49 -17.89
CA ILE A 328 4.99 11.02 -16.59
C ILE A 328 6.00 12.17 -16.73
N CYS A 329 6.86 12.14 -17.76
CA CYS A 329 7.88 13.17 -17.95
C CYS A 329 7.32 14.48 -18.52
N ASP A 330 6.25 14.43 -19.32
CA ASP A 330 5.66 15.61 -19.94
C ASP A 330 4.67 16.35 -19.01
N GLU A 331 4.24 15.70 -17.92
CA GLU A 331 3.22 16.21 -17.01
C GLU A 331 3.81 16.69 -15.68
N SER A 332 3.26 17.78 -15.15
CA SER A 332 3.65 18.44 -13.90
C SER A 332 3.19 17.67 -12.65
N ILE A 333 3.34 16.34 -12.63
CA ILE A 333 2.91 15.49 -11.52
C ILE A 333 3.87 15.71 -10.33
N PRO A 334 3.39 16.22 -9.19
CA PRO A 334 4.24 16.55 -8.06
C PRO A 334 4.86 15.33 -7.38
N ARG A 335 4.16 14.19 -7.35
CA ARG A 335 4.62 12.99 -6.65
C ARG A 335 4.56 11.73 -7.51
N VAL A 336 5.70 11.08 -7.70
CA VAL A 336 5.78 9.78 -8.40
C VAL A 336 6.43 8.77 -7.47
N HIS A 337 5.75 7.67 -7.18
CA HIS A 337 6.27 6.54 -6.42
C HIS A 337 6.52 5.37 -7.37
N ILE A 338 7.71 4.78 -7.36
CA ILE A 338 8.10 3.69 -8.24
C ILE A 338 8.63 2.55 -7.37
N SER A 339 7.98 1.39 -7.41
CA SER A 339 8.39 0.17 -6.75
C SER A 339 8.63 -0.97 -7.73
N LYS A 340 9.54 -1.87 -7.34
CA LYS A 340 9.88 -3.12 -8.07
C LYS A 340 10.39 -2.93 -9.51
N ALA A 341 10.69 -1.69 -9.92
CA ALA A 341 11.14 -1.40 -11.27
C ALA A 341 12.48 -2.09 -11.57
N PRO A 342 12.67 -2.65 -12.78
CA PRO A 342 13.97 -3.18 -13.16
C PRO A 342 15.04 -2.11 -13.08
N GLN A 343 16.22 -2.51 -12.61
CA GLN A 343 17.38 -1.65 -12.43
C GLN A 343 17.66 -0.76 -13.67
N ALA A 344 17.65 -1.33 -14.88
CA ALA A 344 17.86 -0.60 -16.13
C ALA A 344 16.85 0.54 -16.37
N SER A 345 15.60 0.37 -15.93
CA SER A 345 14.55 1.39 -16.02
C SER A 345 14.77 2.52 -15.01
N MET A 346 15.18 2.18 -13.79
CA MET A 346 15.50 3.15 -12.74
C MET A 346 16.69 4.04 -13.16
N ILE A 347 17.74 3.45 -13.75
CA ILE A 347 18.88 4.21 -14.29
C ILE A 347 18.43 5.24 -15.32
N LYS A 348 17.59 4.83 -16.27
CA LYS A 348 17.06 5.72 -17.33
C LYS A 348 16.15 6.82 -16.77
N PHE A 349 15.46 6.57 -15.66
CA PHE A 349 14.65 7.58 -14.98
C PHE A 349 15.53 8.62 -14.28
N MET A 350 16.48 8.17 -13.47
CA MET A 350 17.39 9.03 -12.72
C MET A 350 18.22 9.94 -13.62
N GLN A 351 18.58 9.46 -14.81
CA GLN A 351 19.24 10.25 -15.87
C GLN A 351 18.43 11.46 -16.37
N ARG A 352 17.12 11.54 -16.06
CA ARG A 352 16.22 12.60 -16.53
C ARG A 352 15.72 13.52 -15.42
N ILE A 353 16.13 13.32 -14.18
CA ILE A 353 15.92 14.33 -13.13
C ILE A 353 16.56 15.62 -13.67
N PRO A 354 15.83 16.75 -13.69
CA PRO A 354 16.29 17.98 -14.33
C PRO A 354 17.73 18.29 -13.95
N ALA A 355 18.58 18.62 -14.92
CA ALA A 355 19.99 18.95 -14.67
C ALA A 355 20.17 20.23 -13.83
N THR A 356 19.11 21.02 -13.69
CA THR A 356 19.05 22.32 -13.02
C THR A 356 18.21 22.23 -11.75
N GLY A 357 18.66 22.82 -10.64
CA GLY A 357 17.92 22.92 -9.37
C GLY A 357 18.60 22.22 -8.19
N ASP A 358 18.31 22.70 -6.98
CA ASP A 358 18.77 22.11 -5.72
C ASP A 358 17.93 20.87 -5.39
N LEU A 359 18.58 19.78 -5.00
CA LEU A 359 17.91 18.51 -4.71
C LEU A 359 17.98 18.17 -3.23
N GLY A 360 16.83 17.77 -2.68
CA GLY A 360 16.73 17.08 -1.40
C GLY A 360 16.59 15.57 -1.64
N VAL A 361 17.33 14.75 -0.90
CA VAL A 361 17.16 13.30 -0.94
C VAL A 361 16.79 12.78 0.44
N GLN A 362 15.82 11.88 0.48
CA GLN A 362 15.33 11.26 1.70
C GLN A 362 15.30 9.74 1.55
N PHE A 363 16.08 9.07 2.38
CA PHE A 363 16.00 7.62 2.57
C PHE A 363 14.94 7.34 3.64
N LEU A 364 13.80 6.83 3.21
CA LEU A 364 12.70 6.39 4.07
C LEU A 364 12.75 4.87 4.18
N ARG A 365 12.46 4.35 5.37
CA ARG A 365 12.06 2.95 5.45
C ARG A 365 10.55 2.94 5.44
N ASP A 366 9.94 2.26 4.47
CA ASP A 366 8.51 2.00 4.55
C ASP A 366 8.29 1.12 5.78
N LYS A 367 7.66 1.72 6.80
CA LYS A 367 7.30 1.05 8.04
C LYS A 367 6.45 -0.21 7.80
N GLN A 368 5.76 -0.31 6.67
CA GLN A 368 4.84 -1.41 6.35
C GLN A 368 5.52 -2.64 5.80
N CYS A 369 6.49 -2.46 4.90
CA CYS A 369 7.14 -3.57 4.21
C CYS A 369 8.57 -3.82 4.72
N GLY A 370 9.14 -2.91 5.52
CA GLY A 370 10.56 -2.89 5.85
C GLY A 370 11.43 -2.49 4.66
N ASP A 371 10.78 -2.12 3.56
CA ASP A 371 11.33 -1.75 2.27
C ASP A 371 12.03 -0.40 2.37
N LEU A 372 13.07 -0.25 1.54
CA LEU A 372 13.92 0.93 1.53
C LEU A 372 13.43 1.87 0.43
N ASP A 373 12.75 2.93 0.81
CA ASP A 373 12.29 3.98 -0.08
C ASP A 373 13.34 5.09 -0.21
N PHE A 374 13.42 5.65 -1.40
CA PHE A 374 14.33 6.71 -1.78
C PHE A 374 13.54 7.83 -2.43
N ALA A 375 13.35 8.94 -1.71
CA ALA A 375 12.70 10.12 -2.23
C ALA A 375 13.72 11.16 -2.71
N ILE A 376 13.47 11.76 -3.87
CA ILE A 376 14.22 12.88 -4.43
C ILE A 376 13.25 14.03 -4.60
N ALA A 377 13.44 15.09 -3.84
CA ALA A 377 12.74 16.34 -3.99
C ALA A 377 13.58 17.32 -4.81
N ASP A 378 12.99 17.94 -5.82
CA ASP A 378 13.49 19.18 -6.39
C ASP A 378 12.98 20.32 -5.50
N LEU A 379 13.88 21.01 -4.82
CA LEU A 379 13.53 22.04 -3.83
C LEU A 379 13.04 23.32 -4.50
N GLY A 380 13.41 23.58 -5.75
CA GLY A 380 12.95 24.73 -6.51
C GLY A 380 11.50 24.55 -7.00
N THR A 381 11.12 23.32 -7.34
CA THR A 381 9.78 23.02 -7.87
C THR A 381 8.85 22.33 -6.86
N GLY A 382 9.37 21.84 -5.74
CA GLY A 382 8.64 21.02 -4.76
C GLY A 382 8.31 19.59 -5.24
N LYS A 383 8.78 19.20 -6.43
CA LYS A 383 8.48 17.90 -7.03
C LYS A 383 9.23 16.79 -6.31
N THR A 384 8.54 15.75 -5.83
CA THR A 384 9.14 14.63 -5.10
C THR A 384 8.96 13.31 -5.85
N THR A 385 10.04 12.60 -6.14
CA THR A 385 9.99 11.23 -6.68
C THR A 385 10.44 10.24 -5.63
N ILE A 386 9.58 9.30 -5.23
CA ILE A 386 9.88 8.21 -4.31
C ILE A 386 10.16 6.94 -5.10
N ILE A 387 11.18 6.22 -4.70
CA ILE A 387 11.69 5.02 -5.36
C ILE A 387 11.84 3.94 -4.29
N ASP A 388 11.00 2.93 -4.30
CA ASP A 388 11.17 1.73 -3.48
C ASP A 388 12.29 0.86 -4.09
N ALA A 389 13.31 0.65 -3.26
CA ALA A 389 14.57 0.00 -3.58
C ALA A 389 14.82 -1.25 -2.73
N SER A 390 13.76 -1.81 -2.14
CA SER A 390 13.73 -3.03 -1.32
C SER A 390 14.59 -4.19 -1.82
N ASP A 391 14.55 -4.50 -3.11
CA ASP A 391 15.30 -5.63 -3.68
C ASP A 391 16.65 -5.23 -4.32
N ALA A 392 16.80 -3.97 -4.74
CA ALA A 392 17.92 -3.55 -5.59
C ALA A 392 19.19 -3.24 -4.79
N ILE A 393 19.05 -2.70 -3.58
CA ILE A 393 20.16 -2.13 -2.81
C ILE A 393 21.01 -3.21 -2.12
N PHE A 394 20.42 -4.35 -1.74
CA PHE A 394 21.15 -5.41 -1.01
C PHE A 394 22.09 -6.23 -1.89
N SER A 395 22.04 -6.08 -3.22
CA SER A 395 23.10 -6.57 -4.09
C SER A 395 24.25 -5.56 -4.07
N ALA A 396 25.35 -5.90 -3.41
CA ALA A 396 26.52 -5.07 -3.10
C ALA A 396 27.30 -4.49 -4.32
N LYS A 397 26.68 -4.37 -5.50
CA LYS A 397 27.20 -3.70 -6.71
C LYS A 397 26.07 -3.09 -7.52
N SER A 398 24.95 -2.74 -6.88
CA SER A 398 23.82 -2.27 -7.65
C SER A 398 24.21 -0.98 -8.42
N LEU A 399 23.98 -0.95 -9.73
CA LEU A 399 23.98 0.28 -10.51
C LEU A 399 23.08 1.35 -9.89
N LEU A 400 22.15 0.98 -8.99
CA LEU A 400 21.38 1.95 -8.23
C LEU A 400 22.31 2.87 -7.46
N THR A 401 23.26 2.32 -6.71
CA THR A 401 24.26 3.08 -5.96
C THR A 401 25.09 3.97 -6.88
N GLN A 402 25.53 3.44 -8.03
CA GLN A 402 26.24 4.22 -9.06
C GLN A 402 25.37 5.31 -9.71
N VAL A 403 24.05 5.16 -9.68
CA VAL A 403 23.11 6.10 -10.26
C VAL A 403 22.64 7.15 -9.27
N LEU A 404 22.33 6.76 -8.04
CA LEU A 404 21.99 7.65 -6.93
C LEU A 404 23.15 8.59 -6.64
N PHE A 405 24.37 8.06 -6.74
CA PHE A 405 25.61 8.78 -6.44
C PHE A 405 26.45 9.06 -7.68
N ARG A 406 25.81 9.32 -8.83
CA ARG A 406 26.54 9.94 -9.95
C ARG A 406 27.12 11.25 -9.48
N ASP A 407 28.36 11.53 -9.88
CA ASP A 407 29.06 12.77 -9.57
C ASP A 407 28.18 14.01 -9.81
N SER A 408 27.38 14.00 -10.88
CA SER A 408 26.47 15.10 -11.23
C SER A 408 25.31 15.32 -10.26
N LEU A 409 24.83 14.29 -9.55
CA LEU A 409 23.75 14.41 -8.56
C LEU A 409 24.32 14.73 -7.17
N VAL A 410 25.46 14.12 -6.82
CA VAL A 410 26.16 14.31 -5.55
C VAL A 410 26.51 15.78 -5.32
N VAL A 411 26.98 16.47 -6.36
CA VAL A 411 27.32 17.90 -6.30
C VAL A 411 26.11 18.84 -6.26
N ARG A 412 24.88 18.32 -6.30
CA ARG A 412 23.63 19.11 -6.24
C ARG A 412 22.79 18.82 -5.02
N LEU A 413 23.22 17.84 -4.23
CA LEU A 413 22.51 17.44 -3.03
C LEU A 413 22.80 18.47 -1.94
N VAL A 414 21.78 19.24 -1.56
CA VAL A 414 21.90 20.27 -0.51
C VAL A 414 21.24 19.84 0.80
N GLU A 415 20.23 18.97 0.73
CA GLU A 415 19.59 18.37 1.90
C GLU A 415 19.63 16.84 1.81
N PHE A 416 20.02 16.20 2.91
CA PHE A 416 20.07 14.75 3.03
C PHE A 416 19.29 14.29 4.26
N THR A 417 18.32 13.40 4.08
CA THR A 417 17.53 12.83 5.16
C THR A 417 17.73 11.33 5.25
N LEU A 418 17.97 10.84 6.46
CA LEU A 418 18.40 9.48 6.72
C LEU A 418 17.69 8.94 7.98
N THR A 419 17.03 7.79 7.87
CA THR A 419 16.39 7.15 9.03
C THR A 419 17.35 6.26 9.81
N GLN A 420 17.13 6.16 11.13
CA GLN A 420 17.94 5.37 12.06
C GLN A 420 18.00 3.90 11.63
N SER A 421 16.89 3.32 11.21
CA SER A 421 16.82 1.92 10.82
C SER A 421 17.64 1.59 9.58
N ILE A 422 17.79 2.54 8.66
CA ILE A 422 18.64 2.44 7.48
C ILE A 422 20.10 2.61 7.87
N TRP A 423 20.38 3.60 8.72
CA TRP A 423 21.71 3.88 9.20
C TRP A 423 22.32 2.72 10.00
N ALA A 424 21.50 2.05 10.81
CA ALA A 424 21.90 0.88 11.58
C ALA A 424 22.29 -0.34 10.70
N GLN A 425 21.97 -0.33 9.40
CA GLN A 425 22.42 -1.37 8.48
C GLN A 425 23.86 -1.08 8.04
N HIS A 426 24.83 -1.77 8.64
CA HIS A 426 26.27 -1.68 8.30
C HIS A 426 26.55 -1.74 6.79
N GLY A 427 25.69 -2.43 6.05
CA GLY A 427 25.81 -2.59 4.61
C GLY A 427 25.54 -1.33 3.79
N LEU A 428 24.65 -0.41 4.21
CA LEU A 428 24.21 0.72 3.37
C LEU A 428 25.09 1.95 3.52
N ALA A 429 25.40 2.32 4.76
CA ALA A 429 26.09 3.58 5.04
C ALA A 429 27.43 3.68 4.30
N GLN A 430 28.14 2.55 4.14
CA GLN A 430 29.46 2.50 3.46
C GLN A 430 29.41 2.87 1.97
N TRP A 431 28.21 2.93 1.39
CA TRP A 431 28.00 3.27 -0.01
C TRP A 431 27.70 4.74 -0.25
N ILE A 432 27.46 5.51 0.82
CA ILE A 432 27.19 6.92 0.70
C ILE A 432 28.53 7.60 0.41
N PRO A 433 28.71 8.24 -0.76
CA PRO A 433 29.95 8.93 -1.12
C PRO A 433 30.11 10.18 -0.25
N ALA A 434 31.18 10.92 -0.49
CA ALA A 434 31.24 12.30 -0.03
C ALA A 434 30.10 13.11 -0.66
N LEU A 435 29.38 13.89 0.15
CA LEU A 435 28.28 14.74 -0.29
C LEU A 435 28.69 16.20 -0.03
N PRO A 436 29.51 16.80 -0.93
CA PRO A 436 30.24 18.03 -0.63
C PRO A 436 29.33 19.25 -0.50
N MET A 437 28.12 19.22 -1.05
CA MET A 437 27.17 20.34 -1.05
C MET A 437 26.06 20.22 0.00
N VAL A 438 26.01 19.12 0.76
CA VAL A 438 24.95 18.91 1.75
C VAL A 438 25.15 19.89 2.91
N GLY A 439 24.31 20.92 2.92
CA GLY A 439 24.22 21.91 4.00
C GLY A 439 23.35 21.43 5.15
N ARG A 440 22.41 20.50 4.92
CA ARG A 440 21.49 20.01 5.95
C ARG A 440 21.40 18.48 5.97
N LEU A 441 21.65 17.92 7.15
CA LEU A 441 21.45 16.49 7.45
C LEU A 441 20.27 16.34 8.41
N THR A 442 19.23 15.63 7.99
CA THR A 442 18.11 15.25 8.86
C THR A 442 18.21 13.79 9.25
N PHE A 443 18.43 13.51 10.54
CA PHE A 443 18.44 12.19 11.11
C PHE A 443 17.08 11.85 11.72
N VAL A 444 16.41 10.82 11.19
CA VAL A 444 15.03 10.46 11.57
C VAL A 444 15.03 9.21 12.44
N ILE A 445 14.60 9.35 13.69
CA ILE A 445 14.48 8.26 14.67
C ILE A 445 13.17 7.50 14.42
N ASP A 446 13.29 6.26 13.94
CA ASP A 446 12.17 5.41 13.54
C ASP A 446 12.14 4.03 14.24
N LEU A 447 13.12 3.71 15.09
CA LEU A 447 13.12 2.47 15.88
C LEU A 447 12.69 2.72 17.34
N LEU A 448 11.88 1.79 17.87
CA LEU A 448 11.43 1.81 19.27
C LEU A 448 12.54 1.50 20.28
N GLU A 449 13.58 0.78 19.85
CA GLU A 449 14.70 0.36 20.68
C GLU A 449 15.96 1.16 20.33
N TRP A 450 16.04 2.39 20.83
CA TRP A 450 17.28 3.17 20.78
C TRP A 450 18.39 2.54 21.64
N GLU A 451 18.00 1.88 22.74
CA GLU A 451 18.91 1.55 23.85
C GLU A 451 19.64 0.19 23.73
N THR A 452 19.26 -0.70 22.79
CA THR A 452 19.78 -2.08 22.78
C THR A 452 20.81 -2.39 21.69
N LYS A 453 21.03 -1.50 20.70
CA LYS A 453 21.85 -1.83 19.51
C LYS A 453 22.68 -0.69 18.90
N THR A 454 22.97 0.40 19.61
CA THR A 454 23.92 1.41 19.11
C THR A 454 25.35 1.02 19.49
N SER A 455 25.86 -0.09 18.94
CA SER A 455 27.32 -0.23 18.83
C SER A 455 27.84 1.00 18.08
N PRO A 456 29.00 1.58 18.47
CA PRO A 456 29.58 2.72 17.77
C PRO A 456 29.67 2.38 16.29
N LEU A 457 28.96 3.18 15.48
CA LEU A 457 28.74 2.91 14.07
C LEU A 457 30.09 2.96 13.35
N SER A 458 30.35 1.98 12.50
CA SER A 458 31.63 1.85 11.80
C SER A 458 31.75 2.76 10.57
N VAL A 459 30.68 3.47 10.20
CA VAL A 459 30.63 4.24 8.95
C VAL A 459 30.46 5.72 9.22
N ARG A 460 31.23 6.53 8.48
CA ARG A 460 31.27 7.98 8.58
C ARG A 460 30.87 8.61 7.24
N LEU A 461 30.06 9.66 7.28
CA LEU A 461 29.67 10.51 6.15
C LEU A 461 30.65 11.66 6.00
N ASP A 462 31.11 11.90 4.78
CA ASP A 462 31.90 13.08 4.43
C ASP A 462 30.97 14.20 3.95
N LEU A 463 30.68 15.15 4.83
CA LEU A 463 29.73 16.26 4.64
C LEU A 463 30.40 17.61 4.91
N PRO A 464 31.37 18.06 4.09
CA PRO A 464 32.20 19.22 4.38
C PRO A 464 31.44 20.55 4.40
N ALA A 465 30.26 20.63 3.76
CA ALA A 465 29.41 21.82 3.75
C ALA A 465 28.30 21.82 4.80
N LEU A 466 28.27 20.82 5.70
CA LEU A 466 27.18 20.68 6.66
C LEU A 466 27.06 21.92 7.56
N GLN A 467 25.86 22.47 7.69
CA GLN A 467 25.54 23.63 8.52
C GLN A 467 24.47 23.28 9.53
N ASP A 468 23.49 22.47 9.12
CA ASP A 468 22.33 22.09 9.92
C ASP A 468 22.29 20.58 10.15
N PHE A 469 22.25 20.18 11.42
CA PHE A 469 21.92 18.82 11.82
C PHE A 469 20.56 18.81 12.50
N VAL A 470 19.58 18.15 11.88
CA VAL A 470 18.20 18.07 12.36
C VAL A 470 17.92 16.68 12.88
N VAL A 471 17.34 16.59 14.07
CA VAL A 471 16.84 15.34 14.66
C VAL A 471 15.32 15.35 14.63
N ALA A 472 14.74 14.40 13.91
CA ALA A 472 13.31 14.20 13.84
C ALA A 472 12.95 12.81 14.33
N THR A 473 11.67 12.58 14.63
CA THR A 473 11.17 11.23 14.88
C THR A 473 9.88 11.01 14.10
N THR A 474 9.66 9.77 13.68
CA THR A 474 8.36 9.34 13.14
C THR A 474 7.47 8.71 14.22
N LEU A 475 7.89 8.77 15.49
CA LEU A 475 7.16 8.28 16.65
C LEU A 475 6.43 9.46 17.31
N GLU A 476 5.28 9.23 17.92
CA GLU A 476 4.48 10.33 18.54
C GLU A 476 5.28 11.11 19.58
N HIS A 477 6.02 10.40 20.43
CA HIS A 477 6.97 10.97 21.38
C HIS A 477 8.17 10.05 21.53
N ARG A 478 9.38 10.61 21.49
CA ARG A 478 10.58 9.83 21.76
C ARG A 478 11.55 10.56 22.66
N CYS A 479 12.01 9.84 23.68
CA CYS A 479 13.12 10.29 24.49
C CYS A 479 14.44 9.71 24.01
N VAL A 480 15.47 10.53 23.87
CA VAL A 480 16.82 10.16 23.42
C VAL A 480 17.83 10.70 24.41
N ASN A 481 18.86 9.94 24.76
CA ASN A 481 19.93 10.44 25.62
C ASN A 481 20.83 11.41 24.83
N ALA A 482 21.16 12.57 25.40
CA ALA A 482 22.06 13.54 24.80
C ALA A 482 23.42 12.91 24.44
N ARG A 483 23.96 12.05 25.31
CA ARG A 483 25.22 11.34 25.07
C ARG A 483 25.17 10.45 23.83
N ASP A 484 24.08 9.70 23.66
CA ASP A 484 23.94 8.80 22.51
C ASP A 484 23.81 9.59 21.22
N LEU A 485 23.08 10.70 21.27
CA LEU A 485 22.91 11.59 20.14
C LEU A 485 24.25 12.23 19.72
N MET A 486 25.05 12.67 20.69
CA MET A 486 26.40 13.17 20.44
C MET A 486 27.34 12.08 19.93
N SER A 487 27.21 10.85 20.43
CA SER A 487 27.95 9.69 19.90
C SER A 487 27.58 9.40 18.45
N VAL A 488 26.29 9.52 18.08
CA VAL A 488 25.85 9.40 16.69
C VAL A 488 26.49 10.51 15.86
N ILE A 489 26.39 11.78 16.24
CA ILE A 489 27.00 12.90 15.49
C ILE A 489 28.51 12.70 15.31
N GLY A 490 29.23 12.40 16.40
CA GLY A 490 30.69 12.23 16.38
C GLY A 490 31.16 10.97 15.65
N SER A 491 30.32 9.93 15.55
CA SER A 491 30.62 8.74 14.74
C SER A 491 30.16 8.88 13.29
N CYS A 492 29.13 9.68 13.03
CA CYS A 492 28.50 9.80 11.73
C CYS A 492 29.17 10.80 10.79
N ILE A 493 29.84 11.84 11.27
CA ILE A 493 30.35 12.91 10.41
C ILE A 493 31.88 12.91 10.43
N ILE A 494 32.49 12.78 9.24
CA ILE A 494 33.93 13.00 9.05
C ILE A 494 34.17 14.50 9.13
N ASN A 495 35.03 14.92 10.06
CA ASN A 495 35.42 16.33 10.24
C ASN A 495 34.21 17.27 10.38
N PRO A 496 33.46 17.18 11.50
CA PRO A 496 32.31 18.06 11.70
C PRO A 496 32.74 19.54 11.62
N PRO A 497 31.92 20.41 11.01
CA PRO A 497 32.25 21.82 10.86
C PRO A 497 32.38 22.50 12.22
N LEU A 498 33.21 23.54 12.28
CA LEU A 498 33.44 24.33 13.51
C LEU A 498 32.18 25.02 14.05
N ALA A 499 31.17 25.20 13.20
CA ALA A 499 29.87 25.74 13.58
C ALA A 499 28.78 24.88 12.97
N LEU A 500 28.20 23.99 13.78
CA LEU A 500 27.06 23.15 13.40
C LEU A 500 25.82 23.59 14.19
N ALA A 501 24.78 24.01 13.47
CA ALA A 501 23.48 24.31 14.05
C ALA A 501 22.73 23.01 14.31
N PHE A 502 22.23 22.86 15.53
CA PHE A 502 21.55 21.66 15.99
C PHE A 502 20.06 21.92 16.21
N TRP A 503 19.22 21.16 15.51
CA TRP A 503 17.77 21.31 15.55
C TRP A 503 17.10 20.03 16.05
N ILE A 504 16.13 20.17 16.96
CA ILE A 504 15.33 19.06 17.47
C ILE A 504 13.87 19.36 17.08
N CYS A 505 13.28 18.51 16.26
CA CYS A 505 11.88 18.65 15.87
C CYS A 505 10.93 18.27 17.02
N ASP A 506 9.70 18.78 16.94
CA ASP A 506 8.63 18.43 17.87
C ASP A 506 8.45 16.90 17.96
N GLY A 507 8.21 16.41 19.19
CA GLY A 507 8.09 14.99 19.50
C GLY A 507 9.41 14.32 19.91
N VAL A 508 10.57 14.94 19.70
CA VAL A 508 11.86 14.46 20.22
C VAL A 508 12.21 15.16 21.54
N HIS A 509 12.32 14.38 22.61
CA HIS A 509 12.77 14.82 23.92
C HIS A 509 14.21 14.36 24.15
N VAL A 510 15.12 15.27 24.47
CA VAL A 510 16.51 14.91 24.78
C VAL A 510 16.71 14.90 26.30
N ARG A 511 17.15 13.76 26.85
CA ARG A 511 17.50 13.59 28.26
C ARG A 511 18.98 13.80 28.47
N GLY A 512 19.33 14.58 29.49
CA GLY A 512 20.71 14.89 29.87
C GLY A 512 21.21 16.20 29.27
N GLU A 513 22.43 16.55 29.62
CA GLU A 513 23.09 17.77 29.15
C GLU A 513 23.98 17.47 27.94
N PHE A 514 24.01 18.40 26.98
CA PHE A 514 24.99 18.36 25.91
C PHE A 514 26.34 18.79 26.47
N ASP A 515 27.37 17.95 26.33
CA ASP A 515 28.74 18.34 26.63
C ASP A 515 29.27 19.22 25.48
N PRO A 516 29.45 20.53 25.70
CA PRO A 516 29.89 21.45 24.65
C PRO A 516 31.34 21.18 24.21
N SER A 517 32.10 20.37 24.95
CA SER A 517 33.45 19.96 24.55
C SER A 517 33.46 18.93 23.42
N CYS A 518 32.35 18.22 23.20
CA CYS A 518 32.25 17.18 22.18
C CYS A 518 31.97 17.74 20.78
N VAL A 519 31.25 18.87 20.66
CA VAL A 519 31.03 19.59 19.39
C VAL A 519 30.84 21.08 19.71
N PRO A 520 31.53 22.01 18.99
CA PRO A 520 31.26 23.43 19.11
C PRO A 520 29.86 23.75 18.55
N ILE A 521 28.85 23.72 19.42
CA ILE A 521 27.46 24.03 19.06
C ILE A 521 27.29 25.56 19.05
N VAL A 522 27.09 26.14 17.87
CA VAL A 522 26.82 27.56 17.69
C VAL A 522 25.31 27.72 17.44
N GLY A 523 24.53 27.81 18.52
CA GLY A 523 23.08 28.00 18.42
C GLY A 523 22.40 28.19 19.77
N LYS A 524 21.33 28.99 19.82
CA LYS A 524 20.43 29.05 20.99
C LYS A 524 19.65 27.74 21.05
N LEU A 525 20.09 26.81 21.89
CA LEU A 525 19.23 25.71 22.31
C LEU A 525 17.91 26.31 22.84
N PRO A 526 16.74 25.84 22.39
CA PRO A 526 15.49 26.22 23.04
C PRO A 526 15.64 25.90 24.53
N ARG A 527 15.40 26.89 25.40
CA ARG A 527 15.49 26.69 26.85
C ARG A 527 14.45 25.66 27.26
N PHE A 528 14.88 24.42 27.47
CA PHE A 528 14.05 23.37 28.03
C PHE A 528 13.81 23.70 29.51
N ALA A 529 12.54 23.71 29.93
CA ALA A 529 12.22 23.71 31.35
C ALA A 529 12.65 22.35 31.91
N SER A 530 13.51 22.35 32.93
CA SER A 530 13.82 21.16 33.71
C SER A 530 12.52 20.62 34.33
N SER A 531 12.06 19.45 33.91
CA SER A 531 10.99 18.69 34.56
C SER A 531 11.59 17.62 35.47
#